data_AF-W6QVR5-F1
#
_entry.id   AF-W6QVR5-F1
#
_cell.length_a   1.000
_cell.length_b   1.000
_cell.length_c   1.000
_cell.angle_alpha   90.00
_cell.angle_beta   90.00
_cell.angle_gamma   90.00
#
_symmetry.space_group_name_H-M   'P 1'
#
loop_
_entity.id
_entity.type
_entity.pdbx_description
1 polymer ?
#
loop_
_entity_poly.entity_id
_entity_poly.type
_entity_poly.pdbx_seq_one_letter_code
_entity_poly.pdbx_strand_id
1 'polypeptide(L)'
;MTHTKTSEDVYQSLKAALADALQSQQVADSEVAQVAKQLQAVAPRLTALSENGAAAIDKAAQSEGQIAREIAEALANGSPDKAIQALEVRLVDARRALTTARQAVADDAGLMDALRNKAEMLTAEMEQAENRAAKALARVQGAKAALAMAAWNDAALDLLARYGAPLVQLLSDGGYHETNDLNIPFFSSGGSRVRLGRHDLVELAGRANAQPQGL
;
A
#
# COMPACT_ATOMS: atom_id res chain seq x y z
N MET A 1 -8.16 -22.42 38.72
CA MET A 1 -8.01 -20.96 38.83
C MET A 1 -8.30 -20.35 37.48
N THR A 2 -9.49 -19.78 37.30
CA THR A 2 -9.83 -19.00 36.10
C THR A 2 -9.38 -17.57 36.33
N HIS A 3 -8.34 -17.10 35.62
CA HIS A 3 -7.94 -15.70 35.64
C HIS A 3 -9.04 -14.87 34.95
N THR A 4 -9.94 -14.28 35.73
CA THR A 4 -10.85 -13.25 35.25
C THR A 4 -10.01 -12.00 35.00
N LYS A 5 -9.77 -11.67 33.73
CA LYS A 5 -9.11 -10.41 33.34
C LYS A 5 -9.93 -9.23 33.86
N THR A 6 -9.29 -8.27 34.50
CA THR A 6 -9.95 -7.01 34.85
C THR A 6 -10.23 -6.20 33.58
N SER A 7 -11.15 -5.23 33.62
CA SER A 7 -11.41 -4.36 32.46
C SER A 7 -10.13 -3.67 32.00
N GLU A 8 -9.30 -3.20 32.93
CA GLU A 8 -7.99 -2.59 32.65
C GLU A 8 -7.07 -3.55 31.86
N ASP A 9 -6.99 -4.83 32.24
CA ASP A 9 -6.20 -5.84 31.51
C ASP A 9 -6.69 -6.02 30.06
N VAL A 10 -8.01 -5.91 29.84
CA VAL A 10 -8.61 -5.98 28.51
C VAL A 10 -8.21 -4.75 27.68
N TYR A 11 -8.27 -3.54 28.24
CA TYR A 11 -7.84 -2.34 27.50
C TYR A 11 -6.35 -2.35 27.17
N GLN A 12 -5.49 -2.75 28.11
CA GLN A 12 -4.06 -2.79 27.86
C GLN A 12 -3.75 -3.81 26.74
N SER A 13 -4.41 -4.97 26.76
CA SER A 13 -4.30 -5.95 25.68
C SER A 13 -4.78 -5.40 24.32
N LEU A 14 -5.88 -4.66 24.28
CA LEU A 14 -6.42 -4.08 23.05
C LEU A 14 -5.57 -2.91 22.53
N LYS A 15 -5.01 -2.08 23.42
CA LYS A 15 -4.06 -1.02 23.07
C LYS A 15 -2.77 -1.61 22.49
N ALA A 16 -2.25 -2.67 23.09
CA ALA A 16 -1.08 -3.39 22.58
C ALA A 16 -1.35 -3.98 21.18
N ALA A 17 -2.51 -4.62 20.99
CA ALA A 17 -2.91 -5.14 19.67
C ALA A 17 -3.08 -4.04 18.62
N LEU A 18 -3.61 -2.87 19.00
CA LEU A 18 -3.69 -1.71 18.11
C LEU A 18 -2.31 -1.16 17.74
N ALA A 19 -1.39 -1.07 18.71
CA ALA A 19 -0.03 -0.62 18.46
C ALA A 19 0.71 -1.55 17.50
N ASP A 20 0.61 -2.87 17.71
CA ASP A 20 1.17 -3.88 16.80
C ASP A 20 0.57 -3.80 15.40
N ALA A 21 -0.76 -3.65 15.29
CA ALA A 21 -1.42 -3.49 14.00
C ALA A 21 -0.96 -2.21 13.26
N LEU A 22 -0.80 -1.10 13.97
CA LEU A 22 -0.30 0.16 13.41
C LEU A 22 1.16 0.03 12.93
N GLN A 23 2.01 -0.64 13.71
CA GLN A 23 3.37 -0.92 13.30
C GLN A 23 3.41 -1.80 12.04
N SER A 24 2.60 -2.86 12.00
CA SER A 24 2.47 -3.71 10.81
C SER A 24 1.98 -2.94 9.59
N GLN A 25 1.07 -1.97 9.76
CA GLN A 25 0.61 -1.11 8.68
C GLN A 25 1.75 -0.21 8.17
N GLN A 26 2.51 0.41 9.06
CA GLN A 26 3.63 1.26 8.68
C GLN A 26 4.71 0.51 7.90
N VAL A 27 5.01 -0.74 8.30
CA VAL A 27 5.95 -1.59 7.55
C VAL A 27 5.40 -1.87 6.14
N ALA A 28 4.14 -2.30 6.03
CA ALA A 28 3.54 -2.61 4.73
C ALA A 28 3.48 -1.38 3.80
N ASP A 29 3.12 -0.21 4.33
CA ASP A 29 3.10 1.04 3.57
C ASP A 29 4.52 1.43 3.10
N SER A 30 5.55 1.18 3.92
CA SER A 30 6.95 1.42 3.54
C SER A 30 7.44 0.49 2.43
N GLU A 31 6.99 -0.77 2.43
CA GLU A 31 7.32 -1.73 1.37
C GLU A 31 6.68 -1.31 0.03
N VAL A 32 5.41 -0.89 0.04
CA VAL A 32 4.74 -0.32 -1.15
C VAL A 32 5.52 0.88 -1.68
N ALA A 33 5.90 1.82 -0.80
CA ALA A 33 6.67 2.99 -1.21
C ALA A 33 8.05 2.63 -1.81
N GLN A 34 8.71 1.60 -1.27
CA GLN A 34 9.99 1.11 -1.77
C GLN A 34 9.85 0.50 -3.17
N VAL A 35 8.85 -0.36 -3.39
CA VAL A 35 8.59 -0.98 -4.70
C VAL A 35 8.17 0.08 -5.72
N ALA A 36 7.31 1.03 -5.35
CA ALA A 36 6.92 2.16 -6.19
C ALA A 36 8.12 2.98 -6.68
N LYS A 37 9.07 3.27 -5.78
CA LYS A 37 10.30 4.00 -6.10
C LYS A 37 11.18 3.21 -7.08
N GLN A 38 11.26 1.89 -6.91
CA GLN A 38 12.01 1.04 -7.84
C GLN A 38 11.37 1.00 -9.23
N LEU A 39 10.04 0.90 -9.32
CA LEU A 39 9.30 0.99 -10.58
C LEU A 39 9.52 2.35 -11.28
N GLN A 40 9.39 3.45 -10.53
CA GLN A 40 9.64 4.79 -11.06
C GLN A 40 11.06 4.98 -11.61
N ALA A 41 12.05 4.25 -11.07
CA ALA A 41 13.43 4.32 -11.54
C ALA A 41 13.67 3.55 -12.86
N VAL A 42 12.80 2.61 -13.24
CA VAL A 42 12.98 1.78 -14.45
C VAL A 42 12.51 2.50 -15.72
N ALA A 43 11.34 3.16 -15.68
CA ALA A 43 10.78 3.88 -16.83
C ALA A 43 11.72 4.92 -17.49
N PRO A 44 12.40 5.81 -16.75
CA PRO A 44 13.33 6.77 -17.36
C PRO A 44 14.56 6.10 -17.95
N ARG A 45 15.01 4.96 -17.40
CA ARG A 45 16.15 4.20 -17.94
C ARG A 45 15.81 3.54 -19.27
N LEU A 46 14.62 2.96 -19.39
CA LEU A 46 14.11 2.41 -20.66
C LEU A 46 14.00 3.50 -21.72
N THR A 47 13.43 4.65 -21.36
CA THR A 47 13.28 5.79 -22.27
C THR A 47 14.64 6.31 -22.74
N ALA A 48 15.58 6.51 -21.81
CA ALA A 48 16.92 6.99 -22.13
C ALA A 48 17.69 6.02 -23.04
N LEU A 49 17.62 4.70 -22.82
CA LEU A 49 18.24 3.71 -23.69
C LEU A 49 17.67 3.76 -25.11
N SER A 50 16.34 3.83 -25.23
CA SER A 50 15.69 3.90 -26.54
C SER A 50 16.02 5.18 -27.30
N GLU A 51 15.98 6.34 -26.65
CA GLU A 51 16.24 7.64 -27.29
C GLU A 51 17.70 7.82 -27.67
N ASN A 52 18.63 7.45 -26.79
CA ASN A 52 20.07 7.57 -27.04
C ASN A 52 20.51 6.63 -28.18
N GLY A 53 19.98 5.41 -28.21
CA GLY A 53 20.26 4.45 -29.28
C GLY A 53 19.80 4.94 -30.65
N ALA A 54 18.55 5.42 -30.74
CA ALA A 54 18.01 5.98 -31.97
C ALA A 54 18.80 7.21 -32.44
N ALA A 55 19.10 8.15 -31.53
CA ALA A 55 19.88 9.34 -31.83
C ALA A 55 21.31 9.03 -32.32
N ALA A 56 21.95 8.00 -31.76
CA ALA A 56 23.29 7.57 -32.18
C ALA A 56 23.29 7.00 -33.61
N ILE A 57 22.30 6.18 -33.96
CA ILE A 57 22.13 5.66 -35.32
C ILE A 57 21.84 6.79 -36.30
N ASP A 58 20.91 7.69 -35.98
CA ASP A 58 20.52 8.79 -36.86
C ASP A 58 21.71 9.72 -37.14
N LYS A 59 22.49 10.07 -36.12
CA LYS A 59 23.70 10.89 -36.27
C LYS A 59 24.74 10.22 -37.15
N ALA A 60 24.95 8.91 -36.98
CA ALA A 60 25.91 8.17 -37.79
C ALA A 60 25.44 8.05 -39.26
N ALA A 61 24.14 7.82 -39.50
CA ALA A 61 23.55 7.75 -40.83
C ALA A 61 23.58 9.11 -41.55
N GLN A 62 23.33 10.21 -40.84
CA GLN A 62 23.46 11.56 -41.39
C GLN A 62 24.90 11.86 -41.82
N SER A 63 25.88 11.50 -41.00
CA SER A 63 27.31 11.64 -41.33
C SER A 63 27.68 10.85 -42.59
N GLU A 64 27.28 9.58 -42.69
CA GLU A 64 27.50 8.76 -43.89
C GLU A 64 26.86 9.39 -45.13
N GLY A 65 25.59 9.80 -45.03
CA GLY A 65 24.85 10.40 -46.13
C GLY A 65 25.44 11.74 -46.58
N GLN A 66 25.97 12.55 -45.65
CA GLN A 66 26.62 13.81 -45.96
C GLN A 66 27.93 13.58 -46.73
N ILE A 67 28.77 12.63 -46.28
CA ILE A 67 30.03 12.30 -46.97
C ILE A 67 29.75 11.71 -48.37
N ALA A 68 28.71 10.88 -48.51
CA ALA A 68 28.31 10.35 -49.81
C ALA A 68 27.90 11.47 -50.79
N ARG A 69 27.22 12.52 -50.30
CA ARG A 69 26.91 13.71 -51.10
C ARG A 69 28.16 14.51 -51.45
N GLU A 70 29.07 14.72 -50.50
CA GLU A 70 30.36 15.39 -50.74
C GLU A 70 31.16 14.68 -51.85
N ILE A 71 31.16 13.35 -51.87
CA ILE A 71 31.82 12.56 -52.93
C ILE A 71 31.14 12.79 -54.29
N ALA A 72 29.80 12.74 -54.35
CA ALA A 72 29.06 12.95 -55.59
C ALA A 72 29.29 14.36 -56.17
N GLU A 73 29.32 15.39 -55.30
CA GLU A 73 29.63 16.76 -55.68
C GLU A 73 31.09 16.92 -56.13
N ALA A 74 32.04 16.29 -55.43
CA ALA A 74 33.44 16.31 -55.79
C ALA A 74 33.68 15.70 -57.19
N LEU A 75 33.01 14.58 -57.49
CA LEU A 75 33.03 13.92 -58.80
C LEU A 75 32.40 14.82 -59.89
N ALA A 76 31.24 15.42 -59.61
CA ALA A 76 30.56 16.32 -60.56
C ALA A 76 31.40 17.56 -60.91
N ASN A 77 32.17 18.07 -59.94
CA ASN A 77 33.00 19.26 -60.09
C ASN A 77 34.43 18.96 -60.61
N GLY A 78 34.77 17.70 -60.91
CA GLY A 78 36.10 17.33 -61.42
C GLY A 78 37.21 17.53 -60.38
N SER A 79 36.92 17.29 -59.10
CA SER A 79 37.89 17.40 -58.01
C SER A 79 39.06 16.42 -58.22
N PRO A 80 40.27 16.76 -57.74
CA PRO A 80 41.43 15.88 -57.89
C PRO A 80 41.24 14.55 -57.14
N ASP A 81 41.72 13.44 -57.72
CA ASP A 81 41.58 12.07 -57.19
C ASP A 81 41.98 11.94 -55.72
N LYS A 82 43.02 12.66 -55.27
CA LYS A 82 43.45 12.63 -53.87
C LYS A 82 42.38 13.17 -52.91
N ALA A 83 41.58 14.15 -53.33
CA ALA A 83 40.47 14.69 -52.54
C ALA A 83 39.31 13.68 -52.47
N ILE A 84 39.02 13.01 -53.59
CA ILE A 84 38.00 11.95 -53.64
C ILE A 84 38.43 10.77 -52.76
N GLN A 85 39.68 10.32 -52.85
CA GLN A 85 40.22 9.25 -52.00
C GLN A 85 40.15 9.60 -50.50
N ALA A 86 40.43 10.85 -50.13
CA ALA A 86 40.29 11.28 -48.73
C ALA A 86 38.83 11.21 -48.24
N LEU A 87 37.86 11.54 -49.10
CA LEU A 87 36.44 11.40 -48.80
C LEU A 87 35.99 9.94 -48.74
N GLU A 88 36.50 9.07 -49.61
CA GLU A 88 36.24 7.62 -49.58
C GLU A 88 36.73 6.98 -48.27
N VAL A 89 37.93 7.35 -47.79
CA VAL A 89 38.43 6.91 -46.48
C VAL A 89 37.49 7.36 -45.36
N ARG A 90 37.07 8.63 -45.36
CA ARG A 90 36.09 9.15 -44.39
C ARG A 90 34.74 8.41 -44.47
N LEU A 91 34.32 8.00 -45.66
CA LEU A 91 33.07 7.24 -45.84
C LEU A 91 33.18 5.83 -45.23
N VAL A 92 34.32 5.15 -45.39
CA VAL A 92 34.58 3.86 -44.76
C VAL A 92 34.54 3.98 -43.24
N ASP A 93 35.16 5.02 -42.68
CA ASP A 93 35.13 5.29 -41.24
C ASP A 93 33.71 5.60 -40.75
N ALA A 94 32.92 6.38 -41.51
CA ALA A 94 31.53 6.68 -41.18
C ALA A 94 30.64 5.43 -41.20
N ARG A 95 30.82 4.53 -42.18
CA ARG A 95 30.13 3.23 -42.24
C ARG A 95 30.48 2.32 -41.08
N ARG A 96 31.76 2.32 -40.69
CA ARG A 96 32.22 1.58 -39.51
C ARG A 96 31.56 2.13 -38.25
N ALA A 97 31.51 3.46 -38.09
CA ALA A 97 30.83 4.11 -36.98
C ALA A 97 29.32 3.78 -36.94
N LEU A 98 28.63 3.79 -38.08
CA LEU A 98 27.22 3.38 -38.17
C LEU A 98 27.01 1.91 -37.77
N THR A 99 27.91 1.02 -38.18
CA THR A 99 27.87 -0.39 -37.80
C THR A 99 28.05 -0.56 -36.29
N THR A 100 29.02 0.16 -35.70
CA THR A 100 29.23 0.18 -34.24
C THR A 100 28.01 0.73 -33.49
N ALA A 101 27.39 1.80 -33.99
CA ALA A 101 26.17 2.35 -33.38
C ALA A 101 25.01 1.33 -33.42
N ARG A 102 24.82 0.63 -34.53
CA ARG A 102 23.82 -0.44 -34.64
C ARG A 102 24.09 -1.60 -33.69
N GLN A 103 25.35 -1.99 -33.52
CA GLN A 103 25.72 -3.05 -32.58
C GLN A 103 25.45 -2.62 -31.13
N ALA A 104 25.81 -1.39 -30.75
CA ALA A 104 25.53 -0.87 -29.41
C ALA A 104 24.02 -0.87 -29.10
N VAL A 105 23.17 -0.51 -30.07
CA VAL A 105 21.70 -0.58 -29.91
C VAL A 105 21.21 -2.02 -29.79
N ALA A 106 21.83 -2.98 -30.49
CA ALA A 106 21.51 -4.39 -30.34
C ALA A 106 21.90 -4.92 -28.94
N ASP A 107 23.04 -4.48 -28.40
CA ASP A 107 23.47 -4.83 -27.04
C ASP A 107 22.54 -4.18 -25.99
N ASP A 108 22.12 -2.93 -26.22
CA ASP A 108 21.13 -2.23 -25.39
C ASP A 108 19.74 -2.89 -25.44
N ALA A 109 19.38 -3.60 -26.51
CA ALA A 109 18.12 -4.34 -26.58
C ALA A 109 18.04 -5.43 -25.50
N GLY A 110 19.14 -6.16 -25.25
CA GLY A 110 19.21 -7.14 -24.16
C GLY A 110 19.07 -6.49 -22.78
N LEU A 111 19.60 -5.27 -22.59
CA LEU A 111 19.41 -4.50 -21.37
C LEU A 111 17.97 -3.99 -21.22
N MET A 112 17.34 -3.56 -22.32
CA MET A 112 15.93 -3.16 -22.32
C MET A 112 15.01 -4.33 -21.95
N ASP A 113 15.25 -5.52 -22.50
CA ASP A 113 14.50 -6.73 -22.14
C ASP A 113 14.68 -7.09 -20.66
N ALA A 114 15.91 -7.02 -20.15
CA ALA A 114 16.18 -7.26 -18.73
C ALA A 114 15.49 -6.23 -17.82
N LEU A 115 15.48 -4.94 -18.21
CA LEU A 115 14.77 -3.89 -17.49
C LEU A 115 13.25 -4.07 -17.54
N ARG A 116 12.71 -4.54 -18.67
CA ARG A 116 11.30 -4.84 -18.85
C ARG A 116 10.88 -6.01 -17.96
N ASN A 117 11.63 -7.11 -17.98
CA ASN A 117 11.39 -8.25 -17.09
C ASN A 117 11.44 -7.83 -15.62
N LYS A 118 12.39 -6.95 -15.27
CA LYS A 118 12.47 -6.37 -13.92
C LYS A 118 11.24 -5.51 -13.60
N ALA A 119 10.76 -4.70 -14.54
CA ALA A 119 9.53 -3.92 -14.34
C ALA A 119 8.33 -4.84 -14.10
N GLU A 120 8.17 -5.90 -14.89
CA GLU A 120 7.08 -6.87 -14.74
C GLU A 120 7.13 -7.57 -13.37
N MET A 121 8.32 -8.00 -12.93
CA MET A 121 8.50 -8.55 -11.58
C MET A 121 8.13 -7.54 -10.50
N LEU A 122 8.62 -6.31 -10.60
CA LEU A 122 8.31 -5.26 -9.62
C LEU A 122 6.83 -4.89 -9.61
N THR A 123 6.13 -4.96 -10.75
CA THR A 123 4.68 -4.76 -10.81
C THR A 123 3.94 -5.87 -10.05
N ALA A 124 4.35 -7.13 -10.19
CA ALA A 124 3.79 -8.23 -9.41
C ALA A 124 4.10 -8.09 -7.90
N GLU A 125 5.32 -7.67 -7.54
CA GLU A 125 5.68 -7.38 -6.16
C GLU A 125 4.86 -6.22 -5.57
N MET A 126 4.55 -5.21 -6.38
CA MET A 126 3.72 -4.07 -5.99
C MET A 126 2.31 -4.53 -5.63
N GLU A 127 1.68 -5.35 -6.47
CA GLU A 127 0.36 -5.91 -6.19
C GLU A 127 0.34 -6.73 -4.88
N GLN A 128 1.40 -7.51 -4.63
CA GLN A 128 1.53 -8.25 -3.37
C GLN A 128 1.75 -7.32 -2.16
N ALA A 129 2.52 -6.25 -2.30
CA ALA A 129 2.74 -5.26 -1.25
C ALA A 129 1.45 -4.50 -0.92
N GLU A 130 0.69 -4.07 -1.93
CA GLU A 130 -0.61 -3.40 -1.77
C GLU A 130 -1.63 -4.32 -1.08
N ASN A 131 -1.67 -5.60 -1.45
CA ASN A 131 -2.51 -6.59 -0.79
C ASN A 131 -2.13 -6.77 0.69
N ARG A 132 -0.83 -6.72 1.03
CA ARG A 132 -0.36 -6.78 2.42
C ARG A 132 -0.73 -5.51 3.18
N ALA A 133 -0.58 -4.33 2.58
CA ALA A 133 -1.00 -3.06 3.16
C ALA A 133 -2.51 -3.02 3.43
N ALA A 134 -3.33 -3.48 2.48
CA ALA A 134 -4.78 -3.58 2.66
C ALA A 134 -5.17 -4.50 3.84
N LYS A 135 -4.51 -5.65 3.96
CA LYS A 135 -4.72 -6.57 5.12
C LYS A 135 -4.28 -5.93 6.43
N ALA A 136 -3.18 -5.19 6.46
CA ALA A 136 -2.70 -4.50 7.65
C ALA A 136 -3.67 -3.38 8.07
N LEU A 137 -4.16 -2.59 7.12
CA LEU A 137 -5.19 -1.57 7.37
C LEU A 137 -6.47 -2.19 7.95
N ALA A 138 -6.93 -3.33 7.41
CA ALA A 138 -8.10 -4.03 7.94
C ALA A 138 -7.88 -4.50 9.39
N ARG A 139 -6.67 -4.95 9.74
CA ARG A 139 -6.32 -5.29 11.13
C ARG A 139 -6.36 -4.07 12.05
N VAL A 140 -5.84 -2.93 11.61
CA VAL A 140 -5.91 -1.66 12.37
C VAL A 140 -7.36 -1.24 12.60
N GLN A 141 -8.21 -1.32 11.56
CA GLN A 141 -9.63 -1.01 11.68
C GLN A 141 -10.33 -1.97 12.67
N GLY A 142 -10.03 -3.26 12.61
CA GLY A 142 -10.54 -4.25 13.55
C GLY A 142 -10.11 -3.97 14.99
N ALA A 143 -8.84 -3.62 15.22
CA ALA A 143 -8.32 -3.28 16.54
C ALA A 143 -8.95 -1.99 17.11
N LYS A 144 -9.15 -0.97 16.27
CA LYS A 144 -9.87 0.26 16.66
C LYS A 144 -11.32 -0.03 17.04
N ALA A 145 -12.01 -0.87 16.25
CA ALA A 145 -13.38 -1.27 16.54
C ALA A 145 -13.47 -2.03 17.87
N ALA A 146 -12.56 -2.98 18.13
CA ALA A 146 -12.51 -3.72 19.39
C ALA A 146 -12.28 -2.81 20.60
N LEU A 147 -11.38 -1.83 20.48
CA LEU A 147 -11.14 -0.84 21.54
C LEU A 147 -12.38 0.04 21.79
N ALA A 148 -13.06 0.49 20.73
CA ALA A 148 -14.29 1.27 20.85
C ALA A 148 -15.45 0.45 21.46
N MET A 149 -15.55 -0.84 21.12
CA MET A 149 -16.54 -1.75 21.73
C MET A 149 -16.27 -1.97 23.22
N ALA A 150 -15.01 -2.13 23.62
CA ALA A 150 -14.64 -2.20 25.04
C ALA A 150 -15.03 -0.91 25.79
N ALA A 151 -14.69 0.26 25.22
CA ALA A 151 -15.07 1.58 25.74
C ALA A 151 -16.58 1.72 25.93
N TRP A 152 -17.35 1.30 24.93
CA TRP A 152 -18.80 1.30 25.00
C TRP A 152 -19.32 0.37 26.10
N ASN A 153 -18.78 -0.85 26.20
CA ASN A 153 -19.23 -1.85 27.18
C ASN A 153 -19.02 -1.34 28.61
N ASP A 154 -17.84 -0.78 28.90
CA ASP A 154 -17.55 -0.23 30.22
C ASP A 154 -18.44 0.95 30.57
N ALA A 155 -18.67 1.88 29.63
CA ALA A 155 -19.58 3.00 29.85
C ALA A 155 -21.03 2.54 30.07
N ALA A 156 -21.47 1.52 29.34
CA ALA A 156 -22.79 0.93 29.51
C ALA A 156 -22.92 0.21 30.87
N LEU A 157 -21.88 -0.50 31.32
CA LEU A 157 -21.84 -1.12 32.64
C LEU A 157 -21.84 -0.07 33.76
N ASP A 158 -21.07 1.00 33.65
CA ASP A 158 -21.05 2.08 34.66
C ASP A 158 -22.41 2.80 34.74
N LEU A 159 -23.05 3.05 33.58
CA LEU A 159 -24.39 3.64 33.55
C LEU A 159 -25.44 2.71 34.17
N LEU A 160 -25.37 1.41 33.89
CA LEU A 160 -26.23 0.40 34.52
C LEU A 160 -25.99 0.29 36.03
N ALA A 161 -24.74 0.35 36.47
CA ALA A 161 -24.43 0.29 37.90
C ALA A 161 -24.99 1.51 38.65
N ARG A 162 -24.89 2.72 38.06
CA ARG A 162 -25.33 3.97 38.70
C ARG A 162 -26.83 4.20 38.61
N TYR A 163 -27.42 3.90 37.46
CA TYR A 163 -28.79 4.29 37.13
C TYR A 163 -29.69 3.12 36.79
N GLY A 164 -29.18 1.89 36.70
CA GLY A 164 -29.96 0.72 36.31
C GLY A 164 -31.15 0.46 37.22
N ALA A 165 -30.94 0.41 38.55
CA ALA A 165 -32.04 0.21 39.50
C ALA A 165 -33.06 1.37 39.49
N PRO A 166 -32.64 2.66 39.54
CA PRO A 166 -33.56 3.79 39.37
C PRO A 166 -34.32 3.79 38.03
N LEU A 167 -33.67 3.44 36.92
CA LEU A 167 -34.30 3.34 35.59
C LEU A 167 -35.33 2.23 35.54
N VAL A 168 -35.00 1.04 36.07
CA VAL A 168 -35.92 -0.10 36.13
C VAL A 168 -37.12 0.23 37.01
N GLN A 169 -36.92 0.93 38.13
CA GLN A 169 -38.03 1.36 38.99
C GLN A 169 -38.93 2.37 38.27
N LEU A 170 -38.36 3.42 37.67
CA LEU A 170 -39.11 4.46 36.94
C LEU A 170 -39.93 3.88 35.78
N LEU A 171 -39.34 2.92 35.03
CA LEU A 171 -40.01 2.24 33.92
C LEU A 171 -41.07 1.23 34.39
N SER A 172 -40.90 0.65 35.57
CA SER A 172 -41.91 -0.23 36.20
C SER A 172 -43.11 0.59 36.69
N ASP A 173 -42.86 1.71 37.38
CA ASP A 173 -43.90 2.58 37.93
C ASP A 173 -44.75 3.24 36.82
N GLY A 174 -44.19 3.42 35.62
CA GLY A 174 -44.89 3.90 34.43
C GLY A 174 -45.58 2.84 33.57
N GLY A 175 -45.59 1.56 33.98
CA GLY A 175 -46.19 0.45 33.23
C GLY A 175 -45.45 0.03 31.95
N TYR A 176 -44.28 0.61 31.67
CA TYR A 176 -43.53 0.39 30.42
C TYR A 176 -43.05 -1.06 30.26
N HIS A 177 -42.70 -1.72 31.37
CA HIS A 177 -42.26 -3.12 31.41
C HIS A 177 -43.39 -4.16 31.29
N GLU A 178 -44.65 -3.72 31.28
CA GLU A 178 -45.79 -4.60 31.00
C GLU A 178 -45.93 -4.89 29.50
N THR A 179 -45.35 -4.03 28.63
CA THR A 179 -45.48 -4.13 27.18
C THR A 179 -44.18 -4.11 26.38
N ASN A 180 -43.02 -3.71 26.95
CA ASN A 180 -41.78 -3.51 26.18
C ASN A 180 -40.50 -4.04 26.85
N ASP A 181 -39.62 -4.62 26.03
CA ASP A 181 -38.25 -5.00 26.42
C ASP A 181 -37.27 -3.82 26.27
N LEU A 182 -36.41 -3.63 27.28
CA LEU A 182 -35.33 -2.65 27.22
C LEU A 182 -34.11 -3.26 26.53
N ASN A 183 -33.89 -2.92 25.26
CA ASN A 183 -32.77 -3.45 24.47
C ASN A 183 -31.51 -2.58 24.60
N ILE A 184 -30.65 -2.89 25.58
CA ILE A 184 -29.32 -2.29 25.67
C ILE A 184 -28.31 -3.15 24.90
N PRO A 185 -27.62 -2.61 23.88
CA PRO A 185 -26.82 -3.43 22.97
C PRO A 185 -25.40 -3.68 23.50
N PHE A 186 -25.14 -4.77 24.21
CA PHE A 186 -23.79 -5.14 24.63
C PHE A 186 -22.99 -5.81 23.50
N PHE A 187 -21.66 -5.67 23.49
CA PHE A 187 -20.80 -6.35 22.52
C PHE A 187 -20.00 -7.44 23.23
N SER A 188 -20.12 -8.71 22.81
CA SER A 188 -19.27 -9.77 23.34
C SER A 188 -17.85 -9.67 22.77
N SER A 189 -16.88 -10.32 23.42
CA SER A 189 -15.46 -10.38 23.04
C SER A 189 -15.17 -10.96 21.64
N GLY A 190 -16.20 -11.32 20.87
CA GLY A 190 -16.13 -11.75 19.47
C GLY A 190 -16.91 -10.88 18.48
N GLY A 191 -17.36 -9.67 18.88
CA GLY A 191 -18.08 -8.75 18.00
C GLY A 191 -19.58 -9.02 17.83
N SER A 192 -20.15 -9.99 18.57
CA SER A 192 -21.59 -10.26 18.55
C SER A 192 -22.34 -9.37 19.53
N ARG A 193 -23.47 -8.82 19.06
CA ARG A 193 -24.40 -8.01 19.87
C ARG A 193 -25.13 -8.91 20.87
N VAL A 194 -24.80 -8.81 22.15
CA VAL A 194 -25.52 -9.41 23.26
C VAL A 194 -26.69 -8.49 23.62
N ARG A 195 -27.91 -9.02 23.56
CA ARG A 195 -29.10 -8.34 24.07
C ARG A 195 -29.26 -8.75 25.53
N LEU A 196 -29.29 -7.77 26.44
CA LEU A 196 -29.71 -8.02 27.82
C LEU A 196 -31.23 -7.89 27.88
N GLY A 197 -31.91 -8.97 28.24
CA GLY A 197 -33.35 -8.97 28.46
C GLY A 197 -33.71 -8.48 29.86
N ARG A 198 -35.01 -8.34 30.13
CA ARG A 198 -35.56 -7.94 31.43
C ARG A 198 -34.97 -8.72 32.62
N HIS A 199 -34.75 -10.03 32.46
CA HIS A 199 -34.19 -10.89 33.50
C HIS A 199 -32.74 -10.55 33.84
N ASP A 200 -31.93 -10.24 32.82
CA ASP A 200 -30.50 -9.93 33.00
C ASP A 200 -30.30 -8.59 33.71
N LEU A 201 -31.18 -7.61 33.42
CA LEU A 201 -31.16 -6.30 34.07
C LEU A 201 -31.55 -6.38 35.56
N VAL A 202 -32.54 -7.20 35.90
CA VAL A 202 -32.95 -7.44 37.30
C VAL A 202 -31.86 -8.20 38.06
N GLU A 203 -31.22 -9.18 37.42
CA GLU A 203 -30.13 -9.94 38.03
C GLU A 203 -28.87 -9.08 38.24
N LEU A 204 -28.53 -8.20 37.27
CA LEU A 204 -27.44 -7.23 37.40
C LEU A 204 -27.73 -6.19 38.49
N ALA A 205 -28.95 -5.65 38.56
CA ALA A 205 -29.36 -4.72 39.61
C ALA A 205 -29.35 -5.39 41.01
N GLY A 206 -29.78 -6.65 41.09
CA GLY A 206 -29.71 -7.45 42.31
C GLY A 206 -28.28 -7.72 42.77
N ARG A 207 -27.35 -7.97 41.85
CA ARG A 207 -25.92 -8.15 42.15
C ARG A 207 -25.23 -6.84 42.56
N ALA A 208 -25.58 -5.71 41.94
CA ALA A 208 -25.07 -4.39 42.31
C ALA A 208 -25.52 -3.98 43.73
N ASN A 209 -26.76 -4.28 44.11
CA ASN A 209 -27.27 -4.07 45.47
C ASN A 209 -26.73 -5.08 46.50
N ALA A 210 -26.16 -6.20 46.06
CA ALA A 210 -25.57 -7.22 46.93
C ALA A 210 -24.07 -7.02 47.18
N GLN A 211 -23.41 -6.07 46.52
CA GLN A 211 -22.06 -5.68 46.92
C GLN A 211 -22.13 -4.97 48.27
N PRO A 212 -21.37 -5.41 49.30
CA PRO A 212 -21.34 -4.70 50.56
C PRO A 212 -20.81 -3.30 50.29
N GLN A 213 -21.64 -2.30 50.60
CA GLN A 213 -21.21 -0.92 50.70
C GLN A 213 -20.15 -0.88 51.81
N GLY A 214 -18.88 -0.91 51.42
CA GLY A 214 -17.76 -0.77 52.34
C GLY A 214 -17.84 0.59 53.03
N LEU A 215 -17.80 0.54 54.37
CA LEU A 215 -17.57 1.67 55.27
C LEU A 215 -16.30 2.45 54.93
#